data_AF-A0A835I9H0-F1
#
_entry.id   AF-A0A835I9H0-F1
#
_cell.length_a   1.000
_cell.length_b   1.000
_cell.length_c   1.000
_cell.angle_alpha   90.00
_cell.angle_beta   90.00
_cell.angle_gamma   90.00
#
_symmetry.space_group_name_H-M   'P 1'
#
loop_
_entity.id
_entity.type
_entity.pdbx_description
1 polymer ?
#
loop_
_entity_poly.entity_id
_entity_poly.type
_entity_poly.pdbx_seq_one_letter_code
_entity_poly.pdbx_strand_id
1 'polypeptide(L)'
;MQIHKALMDINESPLYVLLNPAINHAHKDLPLTIYESELHVIDGIPQLIFVRSSYTIETVEAERISVDHVAHLKPSDGGSAATQLAAHLAGIHSAIKMLNSRIRVLHHYLLAMQKGDIPYENSLVRQVSSLVRRLPAIESEKFQDDFLMEYNDTVLVTYLAMITNCSSTMNELVDKFNTAYDRHGRRGGRSAYF
;
A
#
# COMPACT_ATOMS: atom_id res chain seq x y z
N MET A 1 21.54 -17.84 -23.38
CA MET A 1 21.69 -16.87 -24.48
C MET A 1 21.01 -17.27 -25.79
N GLN A 2 20.95 -18.55 -26.19
CA GLN A 2 20.31 -18.94 -27.46
C GLN A 2 18.83 -18.53 -27.55
N ILE A 3 18.04 -18.78 -26.50
CA ILE A 3 16.63 -18.38 -26.42
C ILE A 3 16.48 -16.86 -26.43
N HIS A 4 17.35 -16.13 -25.72
CA HIS A 4 17.32 -14.67 -25.68
C HIS A 4 17.56 -14.07 -27.06
N LYS A 5 18.52 -14.60 -27.83
CA LYS A 5 18.78 -14.17 -29.21
C LYS A 5 17.59 -14.44 -30.13
N ALA A 6 16.90 -15.57 -29.98
CA ALA A 6 15.69 -15.85 -30.75
C ALA A 6 14.53 -14.88 -30.40
N LEU A 7 14.45 -14.41 -29.16
CA LEU A 7 13.49 -13.38 -28.75
C LEU A 7 13.86 -11.99 -29.26
N MET A 8 15.15 -11.73 -29.51
CA MET A 8 15.61 -10.47 -30.11
C MET A 8 15.12 -10.27 -31.54
N ASP A 9 14.76 -11.35 -32.24
CA ASP A 9 14.12 -11.28 -33.57
C ASP A 9 12.70 -10.68 -33.50
N ILE A 10 12.06 -10.72 -32.32
CA ILE A 10 10.70 -10.21 -32.08
C ILE A 10 10.74 -8.83 -31.41
N ASN A 11 11.66 -8.63 -30.46
CA ASN A 11 11.84 -7.38 -29.74
C ASN A 11 13.34 -7.06 -29.61
N GLU A 12 13.75 -5.89 -30.08
CA GLU A 12 15.15 -5.44 -30.09
C GLU A 12 15.81 -5.42 -28.69
N SER A 13 15.03 -5.24 -27.62
CA SER A 13 15.52 -5.26 -26.23
C SER A 13 14.58 -6.05 -25.31
N PRO A 14 14.68 -7.40 -25.29
CA PRO A 14 13.91 -8.21 -24.38
C PRO A 14 14.53 -8.18 -22.97
N LEU A 15 13.68 -8.17 -21.95
CA LEU A 15 14.09 -8.35 -20.55
C LEU A 15 14.20 -9.83 -20.20
N TYR A 16 15.25 -10.20 -19.48
CA TYR A 16 15.44 -11.55 -18.97
C TYR A 16 15.19 -11.59 -17.46
N VAL A 17 14.07 -12.20 -17.06
CA VAL A 17 13.67 -12.30 -15.65
C VAL A 17 13.97 -13.70 -15.12
N LEU A 18 14.76 -13.77 -14.05
CA LEU A 18 15.08 -15.00 -13.35
C LEU A 18 14.37 -15.04 -12.00
N LEU A 19 13.49 -16.02 -11.82
CA LEU A 19 12.88 -16.34 -10.54
C LEU A 19 13.60 -17.56 -9.94
N ASN A 20 14.09 -17.44 -8.71
CA ASN A 20 14.61 -18.57 -7.97
C ASN A 20 13.51 -19.17 -7.09
N PRO A 21 12.98 -20.36 -7.41
CA PRO A 21 11.90 -20.97 -6.64
C PRO A 21 12.36 -21.55 -5.31
N ALA A 22 13.68 -21.68 -5.08
CA ALA A 22 14.20 -22.19 -3.82
C ALA A 22 13.98 -21.16 -2.70
N ILE A 23 13.09 -21.48 -1.77
CA ILE A 23 12.75 -20.62 -0.64
C ILE A 23 13.92 -20.61 0.34
N ASN A 24 14.64 -19.50 0.41
CA ASN A 24 15.58 -19.23 1.48
C ASN A 24 14.94 -18.28 2.50
N HIS A 25 14.50 -18.83 3.63
CA HIS A 25 13.87 -18.06 4.71
C HIS A 25 14.78 -16.99 5.34
N ALA A 26 16.09 -17.03 5.09
CA ALA A 26 17.03 -16.00 5.53
C ALA A 26 16.98 -14.75 4.63
N HIS A 27 16.60 -14.89 3.36
CA HIS A 27 16.45 -13.77 2.43
C HIS A 27 15.01 -13.25 2.47
N LYS A 28 14.85 -12.01 2.91
CA LYS A 28 13.55 -11.30 2.91
C LYS A 28 13.24 -10.57 1.60
N ASP A 29 14.19 -10.58 0.67
CA ASP A 29 14.02 -9.96 -0.63
C ASP A 29 13.27 -10.92 -1.57
N LEU A 30 12.50 -10.34 -2.51
CA LEU A 30 11.83 -11.12 -3.54
C LEU A 30 12.90 -11.89 -4.35
N PRO A 31 12.75 -13.21 -4.58
CA PRO A 31 13.75 -14.03 -5.26
C PRO A 31 13.70 -13.84 -6.78
N LEU A 32 13.69 -12.58 -7.21
CA LEU A 32 13.57 -12.14 -8.59
C LEU A 32 14.79 -11.29 -8.95
N THR A 33 15.41 -11.62 -10.07
CA THR A 33 16.53 -10.86 -10.65
C THR A 33 16.21 -10.56 -12.11
N ILE A 34 16.35 -9.30 -12.50
CA ILE A 34 16.13 -8.85 -13.88
C ILE A 34 17.48 -8.58 -14.52
N TYR A 35 17.61 -8.98 -15.78
CA TYR A 35 18.77 -8.71 -16.61
C TYR A 35 18.34 -8.05 -17.91
N GLU A 36 19.12 -7.07 -18.34
CA GLU A 36 19.08 -6.49 -19.68
C GLU A 36 20.24 -7.01 -20.52
N SER A 37 20.05 -7.06 -21.83
CA SER A 37 21.10 -7.45 -22.76
C SER A 37 21.83 -6.24 -23.28
N GLU A 38 23.12 -6.13 -22.97
CA GLU A 38 23.99 -5.07 -23.46
C GLU A 38 25.06 -5.63 -24.40
N LEU A 39 25.42 -4.87 -25.42
CA LEU A 39 26.51 -5.21 -26.32
C LEU A 39 27.81 -4.62 -25.76
N HIS A 40 28.70 -5.50 -25.29
CA HIS A 40 30.01 -5.11 -24.79
C HIS A 40 31.11 -5.64 -25.72
N VAL A 41 32.13 -4.84 -25.98
CA VAL A 41 33.32 -5.30 -26.71
C VAL A 41 34.29 -5.90 -25.71
N ILE A 42 34.41 -7.22 -25.74
CA ILE A 42 35.36 -7.98 -24.90
C ILE A 42 36.40 -8.58 -25.85
N ASP A 43 37.67 -8.27 -25.62
CA ASP A 43 38.81 -8.71 -26.46
C ASP A 43 38.64 -8.35 -27.96
N GLY A 44 38.08 -7.18 -28.25
CA GLY A 44 37.86 -6.69 -29.62
C GLY A 44 36.68 -7.33 -30.35
N ILE A 45 35.94 -8.24 -29.70
CA ILE A 45 34.76 -8.90 -30.26
C ILE A 45 33.50 -8.36 -29.57
N PRO A 46 32.51 -7.85 -30.32
CA PRO A 46 31.23 -7.45 -29.74
C PRO A 46 30.48 -8.71 -29.26
N GLN A 47 30.28 -8.80 -27.95
CA GLN A 47 29.54 -9.87 -27.30
C GLN A 47 28.32 -9.30 -26.58
N LEU A 48 27.19 -9.99 -26.74
CA LEU A 48 26.00 -9.71 -25.98
C LEU A 48 26.15 -10.32 -24.58
N ILE A 49 26.07 -9.50 -23.54
CA ILE A 49 26.16 -9.92 -22.14
C ILE A 49 24.87 -9.56 -21.39
N PHE A 50 24.62 -10.25 -20.28
CA PHE A 50 23.54 -9.91 -19.37
C PHE A 50 24.06 -9.01 -18.25
N VAL A 51 23.46 -7.83 -18.12
CA VAL A 51 23.74 -6.89 -17.05
C VAL A 51 22.55 -6.88 -16.11
N ARG A 52 22.81 -6.95 -14.80
CA ARG A 52 21.74 -6.98 -13.79
C ARG A 52 21.16 -5.59 -13.66
N SER A 53 19.85 -5.48 -13.85
CA SER A 53 19.12 -4.22 -13.71
C SER A 53 18.42 -4.14 -12.36
N SER A 54 18.41 -2.94 -11.78
CA SER A 54 17.59 -2.63 -10.60
C SER A 54 16.12 -2.58 -10.98
N TYR A 55 15.23 -3.02 -10.10
CA TYR A 55 13.79 -2.90 -10.28
C TYR A 55 13.12 -2.29 -9.05
N THR A 56 12.01 -1.62 -9.28
CA THR A 56 11.08 -1.16 -8.26
C THR A 56 9.75 -1.84 -8.51
N ILE A 57 9.10 -2.30 -7.44
CA ILE A 57 7.74 -2.82 -7.54
C ILE A 57 6.81 -1.61 -7.52
N GLU A 58 6.18 -1.35 -8.66
CA GLU A 58 5.08 -0.38 -8.76
C GLU A 58 3.77 -1.15 -8.78
N THR A 59 2.83 -0.74 -7.93
CA THR A 59 1.48 -1.31 -7.86
C THR A 59 0.45 -0.20 -7.98
N VAL A 60 -0.57 -0.41 -8.80
CA VAL A 60 -1.75 0.47 -8.83
C VAL A 60 -2.59 0.23 -7.58
N GLU A 61 -3.40 1.20 -7.12
CA GLU A 61 -4.17 1.07 -5.88
C GLU A 61 -5.11 -0.15 -5.87
N ALA A 62 -5.78 -0.44 -6.99
CA ALA A 62 -6.62 -1.62 -7.11
C ALA A 62 -5.82 -2.94 -6.99
N GLU A 63 -4.61 -2.97 -7.56
CA GLU A 63 -3.69 -4.11 -7.43
C GLU A 63 -3.19 -4.24 -6.00
N ARG A 64 -2.81 -3.13 -5.35
CA ARG A 64 -2.36 -3.09 -3.96
C ARG A 64 -3.40 -3.69 -3.02
N ILE A 65 -4.67 -3.28 -3.16
CA ILE A 65 -5.78 -3.82 -2.37
C ILE A 65 -5.96 -5.32 -2.65
N SER A 66 -5.87 -5.73 -3.93
CA SER A 66 -6.04 -7.14 -4.32
C SER A 66 -4.93 -8.02 -3.76
N VAL A 67 -3.68 -7.58 -3.85
CA VAL A 67 -2.50 -8.28 -3.30
C VAL A 67 -2.59 -8.36 -1.78
N ASP A 68 -2.98 -7.27 -1.11
CA ASP A 68 -3.17 -7.24 0.34
C ASP A 68 -4.27 -8.20 0.78
N HIS A 69 -5.39 -8.23 0.06
CA HIS A 69 -6.47 -9.18 0.32
C HIS A 69 -5.98 -10.62 0.19
N VAL A 70 -5.28 -10.97 -0.89
CA VAL A 70 -4.74 -12.33 -1.11
C VAL A 70 -3.71 -12.70 -0.04
N ALA A 71 -2.86 -11.76 0.37
CA ALA A 71 -1.85 -11.98 1.41
C ALA A 71 -2.46 -12.22 2.80
N HIS A 72 -3.65 -11.64 3.07
CA HIS A 72 -4.36 -11.74 4.34
C HIS A 72 -5.55 -12.72 4.32
N LEU A 73 -5.73 -13.51 3.26
CA LEU A 73 -6.71 -14.60 3.20
C LEU A 73 -6.38 -15.66 4.27
N LYS A 74 -6.80 -15.39 5.51
CA LYS A 74 -6.97 -16.41 6.52
C LYS A 74 -8.30 -17.12 6.24
N PRO A 75 -8.34 -18.47 6.28
CA PRO A 75 -9.61 -19.16 6.30
C PRO A 75 -10.32 -18.80 7.62
N SER A 76 -11.49 -18.17 7.53
CA SER A 76 -12.33 -17.65 8.64
C SER A 76 -12.04 -16.22 9.09
N ASP A 77 -12.84 -15.25 8.62
CA ASP A 77 -14.01 -14.75 9.37
C ASP A 77 -14.81 -13.74 8.54
N GLY A 78 -16.14 -13.85 8.63
CA GLY A 78 -17.11 -13.13 7.81
C GLY A 78 -16.94 -11.61 7.80
N GLY A 79 -17.10 -11.04 6.60
CA GLY A 79 -16.98 -9.61 6.35
C GLY A 79 -17.99 -8.77 7.14
N SER A 80 -17.47 -7.88 7.98
CA SER A 80 -18.16 -6.73 8.55
C SER A 80 -17.41 -5.46 8.15
N ALA A 81 -18.06 -4.30 8.15
CA ALA A 81 -17.38 -3.01 7.91
C ALA A 81 -16.25 -2.74 8.92
N ALA A 82 -16.35 -3.29 10.13
CA ALA A 82 -15.27 -3.30 11.12
C ALA A 82 -14.01 -4.02 10.61
N THR A 83 -14.17 -5.02 9.73
CA THR A 83 -13.10 -5.78 9.10
C THR A 83 -12.33 -4.95 8.07
N GLN A 84 -12.97 -3.99 7.38
CA GLN A 84 -12.30 -3.14 6.38
C GLN A 84 -11.40 -2.09 7.02
N LEU A 85 -11.89 -1.37 8.03
CA LEU A 85 -11.07 -0.43 8.79
C LEU A 85 -9.91 -1.16 9.50
N ALA A 86 -10.19 -2.31 10.11
CA ALA A 86 -9.17 -3.12 10.75
C ALA A 86 -8.10 -3.61 9.76
N ALA A 87 -8.50 -4.04 8.55
CA ALA A 87 -7.56 -4.42 7.49
C ALA A 87 -6.70 -3.22 7.05
N HIS A 88 -7.30 -2.06 6.83
CA HIS A 88 -6.57 -0.85 6.44
C HIS A 88 -5.55 -0.43 7.52
N LEU A 89 -5.96 -0.41 8.78
CA LEU A 89 -5.07 -0.10 9.91
C LEU A 89 -3.98 -1.16 10.10
N ALA A 90 -4.29 -2.44 9.87
CA ALA A 90 -3.30 -3.53 9.91
C ALA A 90 -2.23 -3.37 8.82
N GLY A 91 -2.62 -2.92 7.62
CA GLY A 91 -1.70 -2.58 6.54
C GLY A 91 -0.74 -1.45 6.94
N ILE A 92 -1.27 -0.33 7.45
CA ILE A 92 -0.47 0.79 7.94
C ILE A 92 0.46 0.34 9.08
N HIS A 93 -0.05 -0.42 10.04
CA HIS A 93 0.74 -0.94 11.15
C HIS A 93 1.92 -1.79 10.66
N SER A 94 1.67 -2.68 9.70
CA SER A 94 2.70 -3.54 9.11
C SER A 94 3.77 -2.73 8.38
N ALA A 95 3.37 -1.70 7.63
CA ALA A 95 4.30 -0.78 6.97
C ALA A 95 5.20 -0.04 7.96
N ILE A 96 4.62 0.51 9.04
CA ILE A 96 5.37 1.18 10.12
C ILE A 96 6.34 0.20 10.80
N LYS A 97 5.89 -1.02 11.09
CA LYS A 97 6.71 -2.07 11.69
C LYS A 97 7.90 -2.43 10.79
N MET A 98 7.69 -2.54 9.49
CA MET A 98 8.75 -2.80 8.51
C MET A 98 9.77 -1.67 8.46
N LEU A 99 9.31 -0.42 8.42
CA LEU A 99 10.19 0.75 8.45
C LEU A 99 11.02 0.81 9.74
N ASN A 100 10.39 0.61 10.90
CA ASN A 100 11.07 0.58 12.19
C ASN A 100 12.15 -0.52 12.24
N SER A 101 11.85 -1.71 11.71
CA SER A 101 12.83 -2.79 11.61
C SER A 101 14.07 -2.38 10.81
N ARG A 102 13.91 -1.65 9.69
CA ARG A 102 15.03 -1.16 8.87
C ARG A 102 15.84 -0.09 9.60
N ILE A 103 15.17 0.87 10.24
CA ILE A 103 15.82 1.91 11.04
C ILE A 103 16.65 1.29 12.17
N ARG A 104 16.12 0.26 12.84
CA ARG A 104 16.80 -0.45 13.92
C ARG A 104 18.09 -1.15 13.45
N VAL A 105 18.07 -1.76 12.28
CA VAL A 105 19.27 -2.38 11.68
C VAL A 105 20.35 -1.33 11.43
N LEU A 106 19.99 -0.20 10.81
CA LEU A 106 20.93 0.91 10.58
C LEU A 106 21.49 1.46 11.90
N HIS A 107 20.64 1.67 12.90
CA HIS A 107 21.06 2.16 14.20
C HIS A 107 22.02 1.19 14.91
N HIS A 108 21.73 -0.11 14.89
CA HIS A 108 22.60 -1.12 15.47
C HIS A 108 23.98 -1.17 14.77
N TYR A 109 23.99 -1.06 13.44
CA TYR A 109 25.21 -1.03 12.65
C TYR A 109 26.09 0.18 12.97
N LEU A 110 25.49 1.37 13.09
CA LEU A 110 26.21 2.59 13.48
C LEU A 110 26.76 2.51 14.91
N LEU A 111 26.02 1.92 15.85
CA LEU A 111 26.52 1.69 17.21
C LEU A 111 27.69 0.71 17.24
N ALA A 112 27.67 -0.35 16.43
CA ALA A 112 28.78 -1.29 16.33
C ALA A 112 30.03 -0.63 15.72
N MET A 113 29.86 0.24 14.72
CA MET A 113 30.95 1.08 14.18
C MET A 113 31.53 2.02 15.24
N GLN A 114 30.68 2.65 16.06
CA GLN A 114 31.12 3.54 17.14
C GLN A 114 31.93 2.81 18.22
N LYS A 115 31.56 1.56 18.53
CA LYS A 115 32.27 0.72 19.51
C LYS A 115 33.60 0.16 18.98
N GLY A 116 33.81 0.19 17.67
CA GLY A 116 34.99 -0.37 17.01
C GLY A 116 34.85 -1.86 16.65
N ASP A 117 33.65 -2.44 16.78
CA ASP A 117 33.38 -3.84 16.42
C ASP A 117 33.39 -4.04 14.88
N ILE A 118 33.09 -2.99 14.12
CA ILE A 118 33.01 -2.98 12.65
C ILE A 118 33.88 -1.83 12.12
N PRO A 119 34.61 -2.01 11.00
CA PRO A 119 35.38 -0.94 10.38
C PRO A 119 34.53 0.29 10.06
N TYR A 120 35.07 1.47 10.32
CA TYR A 120 34.37 2.73 10.06
C TYR A 120 34.31 3.04 8.56
N GLU A 121 33.10 3.03 7.99
CA GLU A 121 32.88 3.28 6.57
C GLU A 121 32.31 4.69 6.32
N ASN A 122 33.15 5.59 5.80
CA ASN A 122 32.79 7.00 5.56
C ASN A 122 31.64 7.18 4.55
N SER A 123 31.54 6.32 3.52
CA SER A 123 30.47 6.35 2.51
C SER A 123 29.10 6.17 3.13
N LEU A 124 28.94 5.14 3.95
CA LEU A 124 27.68 4.81 4.61
C LEU A 124 27.26 5.88 5.62
N VAL A 125 28.18 6.36 6.46
CA VAL A 125 27.88 7.43 7.43
C VAL A 125 27.46 8.71 6.73
N ARG A 126 28.09 9.05 5.60
CA ARG A 126 27.68 10.20 4.78
C ARG A 126 26.27 10.04 4.20
N GLN A 127 25.93 8.84 3.70
CA GLN A 127 24.58 8.55 3.21
C GLN A 127 23.53 8.67 4.32
N VAL A 128 23.80 8.10 5.50
CA VAL A 128 22.91 8.21 6.67
C VAL A 128 22.76 9.68 7.09
N SER A 129 23.85 10.45 7.13
CA SER A 129 23.79 11.88 7.44
C SER A 129 22.94 12.65 6.42
N SER A 130 23.09 12.34 5.13
CA SER A 130 22.25 12.93 4.07
C SER A 130 20.79 12.54 4.24
N LEU A 131 20.49 11.32 4.68
CA LEU A 131 19.11 10.87 4.92
C LEU A 131 18.48 11.62 6.10
N VAL A 132 19.19 11.74 7.22
CA VAL A 132 18.68 12.45 8.41
C VAL A 132 18.47 13.93 8.13
N ARG A 133 19.35 14.56 7.34
CA ARG A 133 19.22 15.97 6.95
C ARG A 133 18.06 16.26 5.99
N ARG A 134 17.51 15.23 5.33
CA ARG A 134 16.31 15.35 4.50
C ARG A 134 15.03 15.28 5.31
N LEU A 135 15.12 14.99 6.61
CA LEU A 135 13.97 15.05 7.50
C LEU A 135 13.91 16.44 8.11
N PRO A 136 12.73 17.06 8.18
CA PRO A 136 11.42 16.59 7.70
C PRO A 136 11.27 16.62 6.16
N ALA A 137 10.61 15.60 5.59
CA ALA A 137 10.61 15.36 4.15
C ALA A 137 9.89 16.44 3.33
N ILE A 138 8.86 17.09 3.90
CA ILE A 138 8.08 18.16 3.27
C ILE A 138 7.69 19.16 4.37
N GLU A 139 8.19 20.39 4.25
CA GLU A 139 7.78 21.55 5.06
C GLU A 139 7.72 22.78 4.15
N SER A 140 6.71 22.83 3.29
CA SER A 140 6.42 24.03 2.50
C SER A 140 5.09 24.63 2.93
N GLU A 141 4.98 25.95 2.89
CA GLU A 141 3.72 26.67 3.17
C GLU A 141 2.61 26.20 2.22
N LYS A 142 2.95 26.03 0.93
CA LYS A 142 2.03 25.45 -0.06
C LYS A 142 1.51 24.07 0.35
N PHE A 143 2.37 23.19 0.86
CA PHE A 143 1.92 21.87 1.33
C PHE A 143 0.96 21.98 2.51
N GLN A 144 1.19 22.92 3.43
CA GLN A 144 0.29 23.14 4.56
C GLN A 144 -1.08 23.65 4.09
N ASP A 145 -1.10 24.60 3.14
CA ASP A 145 -2.33 25.09 2.54
C ASP A 145 -3.09 23.97 1.81
N ASP A 146 -2.41 23.22 0.95
CA ASP A 146 -2.98 22.09 0.21
C ASP A 146 -3.51 21.01 1.18
N PHE A 147 -2.76 20.68 2.24
CA PHE A 147 -3.16 19.72 3.26
C PHE A 147 -4.39 20.18 4.05
N LEU A 148 -4.43 21.45 4.45
CA LEU A 148 -5.57 22.02 5.17
C LEU A 148 -6.82 22.07 4.28
N MET A 149 -6.65 22.37 2.99
CA MET A 149 -7.74 22.33 2.03
C MET A 149 -8.34 20.92 1.92
N GLU A 150 -7.51 19.91 1.66
CA GLU A 150 -7.96 18.51 1.56
C GLU A 150 -8.59 18.00 2.87
N TYR A 151 -8.01 18.37 4.01
CA TYR A 151 -8.54 18.05 5.33
C TYR A 151 -9.94 18.64 5.54
N ASN A 152 -10.11 19.93 5.27
CA ASN A 152 -11.40 20.62 5.43
C ASN A 152 -12.46 20.03 4.49
N ASP A 153 -12.11 19.75 3.23
CA ASP A 153 -13.02 19.14 2.26
C ASP A 153 -13.47 17.74 2.70
N THR A 154 -12.52 16.91 3.16
CA THR A 154 -12.82 15.56 3.65
C THR A 154 -13.75 15.59 4.87
N VAL A 155 -13.51 16.49 5.82
CA VAL A 155 -14.35 16.65 7.02
C VAL A 155 -15.75 17.14 6.64
N LEU A 156 -15.85 18.11 5.72
CA LEU A 156 -17.12 18.63 5.25
C LEU A 156 -17.97 17.56 4.57
N VAL A 157 -17.38 16.80 3.63
CA VAL A 157 -18.06 15.69 2.95
C VAL A 157 -18.51 14.62 3.95
N THR A 158 -17.66 14.28 4.91
CA THR A 158 -18.00 13.30 5.95
C THR A 158 -19.17 13.79 6.81
N TYR A 159 -19.19 15.08 7.18
CA TYR A 159 -20.28 15.66 7.96
C TYR A 159 -21.62 15.68 7.21
N LEU A 160 -21.60 16.05 5.92
CA LEU A 160 -22.79 16.00 5.06
C LEU A 160 -23.32 14.56 4.88
N ALA A 161 -22.43 13.58 4.74
CA ALA A 161 -22.80 12.17 4.71
C ALA A 161 -23.45 11.72 6.03
N MET A 162 -22.92 12.16 7.18
CA MET A 162 -23.53 11.88 8.49
C MET A 162 -24.93 12.50 8.61
N ILE A 163 -25.14 13.75 8.19
CA ILE A 163 -26.48 14.37 8.18
C ILE A 163 -27.44 13.57 7.29
N THR A 164 -26.98 13.11 6.12
CA THR A 164 -27.78 12.29 5.21
C THR A 164 -28.20 10.97 5.87
N ASN A 165 -27.27 10.28 6.53
CA ASN A 165 -27.57 9.06 7.28
C ASN A 165 -28.54 9.34 8.45
N CYS A 166 -28.35 10.41 9.21
CA CYS A 166 -29.26 10.83 10.28
C CYS A 166 -30.68 11.06 9.73
N SER A 167 -30.83 11.79 8.62
CA SER A 167 -32.11 12.03 7.97
C SER A 167 -32.79 10.72 7.53
N SER A 168 -32.02 9.80 6.94
CA SER A 168 -32.52 8.47 6.56
C SER A 168 -33.03 7.69 7.78
N THR A 169 -32.25 7.63 8.86
CA THR A 169 -32.67 6.93 10.10
C THR A 169 -33.87 7.60 10.76
N MET A 170 -33.99 8.93 10.68
CA MET A 170 -35.13 9.68 11.17
C MET A 170 -36.39 9.35 10.37
N ASN A 171 -36.27 9.27 9.03
CA ASN A 171 -37.38 8.88 8.17
C ASN A 171 -37.87 7.46 8.48
N GLU A 172 -36.95 6.51 8.64
CA GLU A 172 -37.31 5.15 9.07
C GLU A 172 -37.99 5.12 10.45
N LEU A 173 -37.56 5.96 11.38
CA LEU A 173 -38.17 6.07 12.71
C LEU A 173 -39.58 6.62 12.61
N VAL A 174 -39.80 7.66 11.80
CA VAL A 174 -41.12 8.23 11.55
C VAL A 174 -42.04 7.21 10.89
N ASP A 175 -41.57 6.46 9.89
CA ASP A 175 -42.34 5.40 9.24
C ASP A 175 -42.76 4.29 10.22
N LYS A 176 -41.83 3.84 11.07
CA LYS A 176 -42.11 2.87 12.15
C LYS A 176 -43.08 3.44 13.18
N PHE A 177 -42.94 4.71 13.55
CA PHE A 177 -43.84 5.37 14.49
C PHE A 177 -45.25 5.47 13.91
N ASN A 178 -45.38 5.92 12.66
CA ASN A 178 -46.67 6.04 11.98
C ASN A 178 -47.34 4.66 11.85
N THR A 179 -46.61 3.62 11.44
CA THR A 179 -47.20 2.27 11.36
C THR A 179 -47.61 1.68 12.71
N ALA A 180 -46.87 1.96 13.79
CA ALA A 180 -47.17 1.41 15.12
C ALA A 180 -48.24 2.20 15.90
N TYR A 181 -48.21 3.54 15.80
CA TYR A 181 -49.04 4.43 16.61
C TYR A 181 -50.13 5.15 15.82
N ASP A 182 -49.98 5.33 14.51
CA ASP A 182 -50.97 6.03 13.70
C ASP A 182 -52.15 5.10 13.34
N ARG A 183 -53.14 5.06 14.24
CA ARG A 183 -54.43 4.38 14.04
C ARG A 183 -55.38 5.14 13.10
N HIS A 184 -54.89 5.90 12.12
CA HIS A 184 -55.75 6.60 11.15
C HIS A 184 -56.33 5.69 10.04
N GLY A 185 -56.76 4.48 10.39
CA GLY A 185 -57.21 3.49 9.40
C GLY A 185 -58.07 2.33 9.90
N ARG A 186 -58.77 2.43 11.03
CA ARG A 186 -59.94 1.56 11.30
C ARG A 186 -61.11 2.35 11.88
N ARG A 187 -61.58 3.32 11.10
CA ARG A 187 -62.96 3.83 11.18
C ARG A 187 -63.67 3.61 9.84
N GLY A 188 -63.47 2.42 9.27
CA GLY A 188 -64.33 1.84 8.25
C GLY A 188 -65.18 0.74 8.89
N GLY A 189 -66.47 1.02 9.10
CA GLY A 189 -67.51 0.03 9.32
C GLY A 189 -67.96 -0.23 10.76
N ARG A 190 -69.08 0.39 11.17
CA ARG A 190 -70.25 -0.32 11.71
C ARG A 190 -71.48 0.60 11.89
N SER A 191 -72.52 0.25 11.13
CA SER A 191 -73.98 0.48 11.26
C SER A 191 -74.54 1.12 12.54
N ALA A 192 -75.45 2.08 12.38
CA ALA A 192 -76.68 2.25 13.17
C ALA A 192 -77.70 3.05 12.32
N TYR A 193 -78.69 2.38 11.71
CA TYR A 193 -80.07 2.17 12.18
C TYR A 193 -80.92 3.45 12.24
N PHE A 194 -82.03 3.40 11.50
CA PHE A 194 -83.19 4.30 11.36
C PHE A 194 -83.17 5.29 10.18
#